data_AF-A0A7Y1VH93-F1
#
_entry.id   AF-A0A7Y1VH93-F1
#
_cell.length_a   1.000
_cell.length_b   1.000
_cell.length_c   1.000
_cell.angle_alpha   90.00
_cell.angle_beta   90.00
_cell.angle_gamma   90.00
#
_symmetry.space_group_name_H-M   'P 1'
#
loop_
_entity.id
_entity.type
_entity.pdbx_description
1 polymer ?
#
loop_
_entity_poly.entity_id
_entity_poly.type
_entity_poly.pdbx_seq_one_letter_code
_entity_poly.pdbx_strand_id
1 'polypeptide(L)' 'LFTDYSYRAPSAEQRREEKDLREKFLRSRANSIEGGTTQIMKNILGERVLGLPGEPRVDKDLPWNEVPRS' A
#
# COMPACT_ATOMS: atom_id res chain seq x y z
N LEU A 1 34.25 16.81 3.32
CA LEU A 1 34.92 15.70 2.60
C LEU A 1 34.10 15.38 1.35
N PHE A 2 34.35 16.07 0.24
CA PHE A 2 33.88 15.69 -1.11
C PHE A 2 34.84 16.33 -2.11
N THR A 3 35.93 15.65 -2.41
CA THR A 3 37.13 16.21 -3.07
C THR A 3 37.31 15.75 -4.52
N ASP A 4 36.27 15.20 -5.15
CA ASP A 4 36.32 14.85 -6.56
C ASP A 4 35.09 15.39 -7.30
N TYR A 5 35.36 16.20 -8.33
CA TYR A 5 34.39 16.77 -9.27
C TYR A 5 34.59 16.17 -10.66
N SER A 6 35.05 14.92 -10.74
CA SER A 6 35.04 14.18 -11.98
C SER A 6 33.59 13.83 -12.34
N TYR A 7 33.11 14.34 -13.47
CA TYR A 7 31.81 13.94 -14.02
C TYR A 7 31.92 12.49 -14.50
N ARG A 8 31.72 11.54 -13.58
CA ARG A 8 31.70 10.12 -13.89
C ARG A 8 30.29 9.71 -14.27
N ALA A 9 30.09 9.34 -15.53
CA ALA A 9 28.84 8.72 -15.94
C ALA A 9 28.61 7.45 -15.09
N PRO A 10 27.40 7.25 -14.54
CA PRO A 10 27.11 6.05 -13.75
C PRO A 10 27.36 4.78 -14.57
N SER A 11 27.76 3.70 -13.92
CA SER A 11 27.84 2.40 -14.57
C SER A 11 26.45 1.93 -15.02
N ALA A 12 26.40 0.94 -15.92
CA ALA A 12 25.13 0.39 -16.38
C ALA A 12 24.32 -0.24 -15.23
N GLU A 13 24.99 -0.80 -14.24
CA GLU A 13 24.37 -1.40 -13.04
C GLU A 13 23.74 -0.32 -12.16
N GLN A 14 24.48 0.76 -11.87
CA GLN A 14 23.95 1.90 -11.10
C GLN A 14 22.73 2.53 -11.77
N ARG A 15 22.72 2.67 -13.10
CA ARG A 15 21.53 3.14 -13.84
C ARG A 15 20.34 2.19 -13.73
N ARG A 16 20.57 0.87 -13.71
CA ARG A 16 19.49 -0.12 -13.55
C ARG A 16 18.91 -0.06 -12.14
N GLU A 17 19.76 0.03 -11.13
CA GLU A 17 19.34 0.17 -9.73
C GLU A 17 18.54 1.47 -9.51
N GLU A 18 19.01 2.59 -10.04
CA GLU A 18 18.29 3.87 -9.97
C GLU A 18 16.91 3.79 -10.65
N LYS A 19 16.84 3.13 -11.81
CA LYS A 19 15.56 2.90 -12.52
C LYS A 19 14.59 2.08 -11.66
N ASP A 20 15.08 1.02 -11.02
CA ASP A 20 14.28 0.17 -10.12
C ASP A 20 13.77 0.95 -8.90
N LEU A 21 14.59 1.82 -8.29
CA LEU A 21 14.14 2.68 -7.18
C LEU A 21 13.03 3.66 -7.61
N ARG A 22 13.16 4.27 -8.78
CA ARG A 22 12.13 5.17 -9.34
C ARG A 22 10.82 4.42 -9.58
N GLU A 23 10.90 3.22 -10.15
CA GLU A 23 9.75 2.35 -10.38
C GLU A 23 9.07 1.95 -9.06
N LYS A 24 9.85 1.50 -8.07
CA LYS A 24 9.39 1.15 -6.73
C LYS A 24 8.73 2.33 -6.02
N PHE A 25 9.30 3.53 -6.15
CA PHE A 25 8.72 4.74 -5.56
C PHE A 25 7.32 5.01 -6.10
N LEU A 26 7.15 4.96 -7.43
CA LEU A 26 5.84 5.14 -8.05
C LEU A 26 4.87 4.00 -7.67
N ARG A 27 5.36 2.76 -7.56
CA ARG A 27 4.56 1.61 -7.13
C ARG A 27 4.09 1.71 -5.68
N SER A 28 4.86 2.32 -4.79
CA SER A 28 4.58 2.37 -3.35
C SER A 28 3.17 2.88 -3.00
N ARG A 29 2.59 3.77 -3.83
CA ARG A 29 1.22 4.27 -3.65
C ARG A 29 0.17 3.19 -3.85
N ALA A 30 0.37 2.29 -4.81
CA ALA A 30 -0.54 1.19 -5.07
C ALA A 30 -0.65 0.27 -3.84
N ASN A 31 0.45 0.01 -3.15
CA ASN A 31 0.50 -0.85 -1.96
C ASN A 31 -0.45 -0.38 -0.82
N SER A 32 -0.77 0.91 -0.76
CA SER A 32 -1.67 1.47 0.26
C SER A 32 -3.17 1.36 -0.09
N ILE A 33 -3.48 0.83 -1.28
CA ILE A 33 -4.81 0.77 -1.88
C ILE A 33 -5.16 -0.67 -2.27
N GLU A 34 -4.22 -1.38 -2.91
CA GLU A 34 -4.43 -2.73 -3.42
C GLU A 34 -4.64 -3.73 -2.27
N GLY A 35 -5.61 -4.63 -2.42
CA GLY A 35 -5.97 -5.61 -1.39
C GLY A 35 -6.70 -5.03 -0.16
N GLY A 36 -6.97 -3.72 -0.16
CA GLY A 36 -7.62 -3.01 0.94
C GLY A 36 -6.84 -1.77 1.29
N THR A 37 -7.53 -0.62 1.38
CA THR A 37 -6.86 0.62 1.72
C THR A 37 -6.27 0.54 3.14
N THR A 38 -5.24 1.35 3.42
CA THR A 38 -4.68 1.44 4.77
C THR A 38 -5.74 1.69 5.85
N GLN A 39 -6.78 2.46 5.56
CA GLN A 39 -7.85 2.75 6.52
C GLN A 39 -8.71 1.51 6.78
N ILE A 40 -9.12 0.80 5.73
CA ILE A 40 -9.90 -0.44 5.86
C ILE A 40 -9.12 -1.48 6.65
N MET A 41 -7.82 -1.65 6.36
CA MET A 41 -6.97 -2.60 7.09
C MET A 41 -6.83 -2.24 8.57
N LYS A 42 -6.71 -0.95 8.91
CA LYS A 42 -6.70 -0.49 10.30
C LYS A 42 -8.03 -0.76 11.01
N ASN A 43 -9.16 -0.54 10.35
CA ASN A 43 -10.48 -0.85 10.91
C ASN A 43 -10.62 -2.35 11.17
N ILE A 44 -10.21 -3.22 10.23
CA ILE A 44 -10.23 -4.68 10.41
C ILE A 44 -9.37 -5.11 11.60
N LEU A 45 -8.14 -4.58 11.71
CA LEU A 45 -7.25 -4.86 12.84
C LEU A 45 -7.86 -4.36 14.17
N GLY A 46 -8.45 -3.17 14.19
CA GLY A 46 -9.15 -2.63 15.35
C GLY A 46 -10.29 -3.54 15.83
N GLU A 47 -11.14 -4.00 14.93
CA GLU A 47 -12.25 -4.90 15.25
C GLU A 47 -11.74 -6.29 15.69
N ARG A 48 -10.83 -6.90 14.92
CA ARG A 48 -10.44 -8.31 15.11
C ARG A 48 -9.40 -8.54 16.21
N VAL A 49 -8.47 -7.60 16.40
CA VAL A 49 -7.36 -7.75 17.37
C VAL A 49 -7.66 -6.99 18.65
N LEU A 50 -8.18 -5.77 18.52
CA LEU A 50 -8.43 -4.90 19.68
C LEU A 50 -9.88 -4.97 20.19
N GLY A 51 -10.79 -5.64 19.48
CA GLY A 51 -12.21 -5.72 19.87
C GLY A 51 -12.93 -4.38 19.81
N LEU A 52 -12.41 -3.41 19.04
CA LEU A 52 -13.06 -2.11 18.89
C LEU A 52 -14.39 -2.26 18.13
N PRO A 53 -15.40 -1.41 18.40
CA PRO A 53 -16.62 -1.39 17.61
C PRO A 53 -16.31 -1.20 16.13
N GLY A 54 -16.83 -2.10 15.28
CA GLY A 54 -16.72 -1.97 13.84
C GLY A 54 -17.53 -0.79 13.32
N GLU A 55 -17.19 -0.31 12.12
CA GLU A 55 -18.03 0.68 11.42
C GLU A 55 -19.44 0.10 11.17
N PRO A 56 -20.50 0.94 11.18
CA PRO A 56 -21.87 0.49 10.89
C PRO A 56 -21.95 -0.20 9.53
N ARG A 57 -22.34 -1.47 9.55
CA ARG A 57 -22.53 -2.30 8.35
C ARG A 57 -23.89 -2.97 8.45
N VAL A 58 -24.71 -2.81 7.43
CA VAL A 58 -26.08 -3.36 7.40
C VAL A 58 -26.13 -4.82 6.95
N ASP A 59 -25.03 -5.30 6.35
CA ASP A 59 -24.91 -6.58 5.64
C ASP A 59 -23.97 -7.57 6.35
N LYS A 60 -23.31 -7.16 7.42
CA LYS A 60 -22.23 -7.92 8.08
C LYS A 60 -22.64 -9.35 8.46
N ASP A 61 -23.85 -9.51 8.97
CA ASP A 61 -24.36 -10.78 9.52
C ASP A 61 -25.28 -11.51 8.52
N LEU A 62 -25.43 -10.98 7.30
CA LEU A 62 -26.27 -11.59 6.27
C LEU A 62 -25.42 -12.54 5.40
N PRO A 63 -25.92 -13.74 5.08
CA PRO A 63 -25.32 -14.54 4.02
C PRO A 63 -25.45 -13.80 2.68
N TRP A 64 -24.52 -14.08 1.75
CA TRP A 64 -24.39 -13.33 0.50
C TRP A 64 -25.68 -13.22 -0.33
N ASN A 65 -26.52 -14.26 -0.33
CA ASN A 65 -27.80 -14.29 -1.05
C ASN A 65 -28.86 -13.35 -0.46
N GLU A 66 -28.68 -12.89 0.78
CA GLU A 66 -29.62 -12.01 1.51
C GLU A 66 -29.17 -10.54 1.52
N VAL A 67 -27.99 -10.22 0.97
CA VAL A 67 -27.48 -8.84 0.89
C VAL A 67 -28.35 -8.01 -0.08
N PRO A 68 -28.86 -6.83 0.34
CA PRO A 68 -29.66 -5.95 -0.52
C PRO A 68 -28.89 -5.51 -1.78
N ARG A 69 -29.54 -5.56 -2.94
CA ARG A 69 -28.99 -5.13 -4.23
C ARG A 69 -29.92 -4.11 -4.88
N SER A 70 -29.34 -3.14 -5.59
CA SER A 70 -30.04 -2.12 -6.40
C SER A 70 -30.60 -2.68 -7.69
#